data_AF-A0A6J6GNG0-F1
#
_entry.id   AF-A0A6J6GNG0-F1
#
_cell.length_a   1.000
_cell.length_b   1.000
_cell.length_c   1.000
_cell.angle_alpha   90.00
_cell.angle_beta   90.00
_cell.angle_gamma   90.00
#
_symmetry.space_group_name_H-M   'P 1'
#
loop_
_entity.id
_entity.type
_entity.pdbx_description
1 polymer ?
#
loop_
_entity_poly.entity_id
_entity_poly.type
_entity_poly.pdbx_seq_one_letter_code
_entity_poly.pdbx_strand_id
1 'polypeptide(L)' 'MVTAAHVKPGATGIDVGVSRINGKIVGDVDFEAVQAIAGAITPMPGGTGPMTIACLLENTLEAARMLGDF' A
#
# COMPACT_ATOMS: atom_id res chain seq x y z
N MET A 1 -3.16 -10.64 10.29
CA MET A 1 -2.61 -9.44 10.95
C MET A 1 -1.12 -9.64 11.19
N VAL A 2 -0.29 -8.79 10.60
CA VAL A 2 1.15 -8.72 10.81
C VAL A 2 1.43 -7.79 12.00
N THR A 3 2.08 -8.31 13.04
CA THR A 3 2.44 -7.56 14.26
C THR A 3 3.94 -7.23 14.30
N ALA A 4 4.37 -6.44 15.29
CA ALA A 4 5.77 -6.05 15.49
C ALA A 4 6.75 -7.25 15.59
N ALA A 5 6.30 -8.41 16.08
CA ALA A 5 7.14 -9.60 16.19
C ALA A 5 7.59 -10.17 14.83
N HIS A 6 6.84 -9.87 13.75
CA HIS A 6 7.18 -10.33 12.40
C HIS A 6 8.10 -9.35 11.65
N VAL A 7 8.38 -8.17 12.21
CA VAL A 7 9.05 -7.09 11.50
C VAL A 7 10.44 -6.85 12.09
N LYS A 8 11.45 -6.81 11.22
CA LYS A 8 12.81 -6.44 11.60
C LYS A 8 12.86 -4.94 11.97
N PRO A 9 13.52 -4.53 13.07
CA PRO A 9 13.71 -3.12 13.39
C PRO A 9 14.34 -2.35 12.22
N GLY A 10 13.77 -1.21 11.87
CA GLY A 10 14.17 -0.37 10.74
C GLY A 10 13.67 -0.84 9.37
N ALA A 11 12.87 -1.91 9.27
CA ALA A 11 12.32 -2.36 8.00
C ALA A 11 11.37 -1.32 7.37
N THR A 12 11.26 -1.36 6.04
CA THR A 12 10.22 -0.62 5.30
C THR A 12 9.04 -1.56 5.05
N GLY A 13 7.88 -1.22 5.61
CA GLY A 13 6.63 -1.96 5.45
C GLY A 13 5.74 -1.34 4.36
N ILE A 14 5.27 -2.17 3.43
CA ILE A 14 4.27 -1.78 2.43
C ILE A 14 3.04 -2.65 2.68
N ASP A 15 1.99 -2.02 3.21
CA ASP A 15 0.71 -2.67 3.47
C ASP A 15 -0.18 -2.57 2.23
N VAL A 16 -0.39 -3.71 1.57
CA VAL A 16 -1.25 -3.88 0.40
C VAL A 16 -2.61 -4.46 0.78
N GLY A 17 -2.81 -4.79 2.05
CA GLY A 17 -4.01 -5.42 2.57
C GLY A 17 -5.20 -4.48 2.51
N VAL A 18 -6.34 -4.99 2.02
CA VAL A 18 -7.60 -4.24 2.02
C VAL A 18 -8.69 -5.14 2.58
N SER A 19 -8.93 -5.02 3.87
CA SER A 19 -9.98 -5.72 4.60
C SER A 19 -11.09 -4.74 5.02
N ARG A 20 -12.33 -5.24 5.10
CA ARG A 20 -13.48 -4.50 5.63
C ARG A 20 -13.91 -5.11 6.94
N ILE A 21 -13.71 -4.38 8.03
CA ILE A 21 -14.12 -4.80 9.38
C ILE A 21 -14.98 -3.69 9.96
N ASN A 22 -16.20 -4.02 10.38
CA ASN A 22 -17.16 -3.07 10.96
C ASN A 22 -17.35 -1.79 10.10
N GLY A 23 -17.39 -1.95 8.78
CA GLY A 23 -17.56 -0.85 7.82
C GLY A 23 -16.32 0.04 7.62
N LYS A 24 -15.21 -0.24 8.28
CA LYS A 24 -13.95 0.48 8.10
C LYS A 24 -12.99 -0.31 7.20
N ILE A 25 -12.18 0.43 6.45
CA ILE A 25 -11.07 -0.14 5.70
C ILE A 25 -9.89 -0.29 6.66
N VAL A 26 -9.32 -1.48 6.69
CA VAL A 26 -8.20 -1.86 7.55
C VAL A 26 -7.19 -2.66 6.73
N GLY A 27 -5.92 -2.48 7.06
CA GLY A 27 -4.81 -3.15 6.40
C GLY A 27 -4.51 -4.52 6.99
N ASP A 28 -3.49 -5.18 6.45
CA ASP A 28 -3.03 -6.46 6.97
C ASP A 28 -2.05 -6.30 8.13
N VAL A 29 -1.59 -5.07 8.40
CA VAL A 29 -0.58 -4.73 9.40
C VAL A 29 -1.20 -4.03 10.61
N ASP A 30 -0.77 -4.43 11.81
CA ASP A 30 -0.99 -3.67 13.04
C ASP A 30 -0.12 -2.41 13.01
N PHE A 31 -0.69 -1.34 12.45
CA PHE A 31 0.04 -0.13 12.10
C PHE A 31 0.71 0.53 13.31
N GLU A 32 0.03 0.63 14.45
CA GLU A 32 0.56 1.29 15.64
C GLU A 32 1.77 0.53 16.21
N ALA A 33 1.64 -0.79 16.36
CA ALA A 33 2.72 -1.62 16.89
C ALA A 33 3.93 -1.67 15.94
N VAL A 34 3.69 -1.76 14.63
CA VAL A 34 4.75 -1.85 13.63
C VAL A 34 5.43 -0.49 13.38
N GLN A 35 4.68 0.61 13.40
CA GLN A 35 5.24 1.96 13.21
C GLN A 35 6.29 2.31 14.28
N ALA A 36 6.17 1.78 15.49
CA ALA A 36 7.14 2.02 16.57
C ALA A 36 8.53 1.42 16.30
N ILE A 37 8.64 0.40 15.43
CA ILE A 37 9.90 -0.30 15.13
C ILE A 37 10.34 -0.22 13.67
N ALA A 38 9.41 0.02 12.74
CA ALA A 38 9.71 0.14 11.32
C ALA A 38 10.42 1.47 11.02
N GLY A 39 11.29 1.46 10.00
CA GLY A 39 11.90 2.69 9.49
C GLY A 39 10.92 3.51 8.66
N ALA A 40 9.98 2.84 7.98
CA ALA A 40 8.87 3.44 7.27
C ALA A 40 7.74 2.41 7.14
N ILE A 41 6.48 2.87 7.13
CA ILE A 41 5.32 2.03 6.89
C ILE A 41 4.22 2.82 6.18
N THR A 42 3.57 2.22 5.18
CA THR A 42 2.43 2.85 4.50
C THR A 42 1.18 2.83 5.39
N PRO A 43 0.40 3.93 5.49
CA PRO A 43 -0.85 3.94 6.22
C PRO A 43 -1.96 3.19 5.48
N MET A 44 -2.96 2.71 6.23
CA MET A 44 -4.20 2.19 5.67
C MET A 44 -5.40 2.83 6.39
N PRO A 45 -6.31 3.50 5.66
CA PRO A 45 -6.28 3.84 4.23
C PRO A 45 -5.24 4.91 3.86
N GLY A 46 -4.96 5.07 2.56
CA GLY A 46 -4.16 6.19 2.03
C GLY A 46 -2.73 5.84 1.59
N GLY A 47 -2.29 4.58 1.76
CA GLY A 47 -0.99 4.11 1.30
C GLY A 47 -1.01 3.59 -0.15
N THR A 48 -1.15 2.28 -0.32
CA THR A 48 -1.00 1.59 -1.61
C THR A 48 -2.18 1.79 -2.58
N GLY A 49 -3.39 2.02 -2.06
CA GLY A 49 -4.61 2.19 -2.88
C GLY A 49 -4.52 3.28 -3.97
N PRO A 50 -4.11 4.52 -3.64
CA PRO A 50 -3.90 5.58 -4.63
C PRO A 50 -2.87 5.23 -5.71
N MET A 51 -1.84 4.46 -5.37
CA MET A 51 -0.80 4.05 -6.32
C MET A 51 -1.35 3.11 -7.39
N THR A 52 -2.30 2.23 -7.05
CA THR A 52 -2.96 1.35 -8.04
C THR A 52 -3.64 2.15 -9.16
N ILE A 53 -4.31 3.25 -8.82
CA ILE A 53 -4.96 4.11 -9.82
C ILE A 53 -3.91 4.86 -10.64
N ALA A 54 -2.87 5.39 -10.00
CA ALA A 54 -1.79 6.07 -10.70
C ALA A 54 -1.10 5.15 -11.73
N CYS A 55 -0.75 3.93 -11.33
CA CYS A 55 -0.13 2.95 -12.24
C CYS A 55 -1.08 2.52 -13.37
N LEU A 56 -2.39 2.42 -13.13
CA LEU A 56 -3.36 2.16 -14.20
C LEU A 56 -3.36 3.27 -15.25
N LEU A 57 -3.32 4.54 -14.82
CA LEU A 57 -3.27 5.68 -15.72
C LEU A 57 -1.96 5.74 -16.50
N GLU A 58 -0.83 5.47 -15.84
CA GLU A 58 0.48 5.38 -16.48
C GLU A 58 0.50 4.29 -17.56
N ASN A 59 0.05 3.07 -17.22
CA ASN A 59 -0.03 1.96 -18.17
C ASN A 59 -0.98 2.27 -19.33
N THR A 60 -2.09 2.97 -19.06
CA THR A 60 -3.04 3.39 -20.11
C THR A 60 -2.40 4.38 -21.06
N LEU A 61 -1.67 5.36 -20.55
CA LEU A 61 -0.95 6.34 -21.37
C LEU A 61 0.15 5.67 -22.21
N GLU A 62 0.89 4.73 -21.61
CA GLU A 62 1.92 3.97 -22.32
C GLU A 62 1.32 3.12 -23.45
N ALA A 63 0.22 2.41 -23.19
CA ALA A 63 -0.49 1.66 -24.22
C ALA A 63 -0.97 2.56 -25.36
N ALA A 64 -1.47 3.75 -25.05
CA ALA A 64 -1.93 4.71 -26.05
C ALA A 64 -0.78 5.23 -26.94
N ARG A 65 0.40 5.47 -26.36
CA ARG A 65 1.63 5.82 -27.10
C ARG A 65 2.09 4.68 -28.01
N MET A 66 2.01 3.43 -27.55
CA MET A 66 2.41 2.26 -28.34
C MET A 66 1.52 2.04 -29.57
N LEU A 67 0.25 2.45 -29.52
CA LEU A 67 -0.69 2.36 -30.63
C LEU A 67 -0.52 3.47 -31.68
N GLY A 68 0.35 4.46 -31.42
CA GLY A 68 0.62 5.57 -32.33
C GLY A 68 -0.46 6.66 -32.34
N ASP A 69 -1.35 6.69 -31.35
CA ASP A 69 -2.43 7.69 -31.26
C ASP A 69 -1.94 9.07 -30.74
N PHE A 70 -0.63 9.25 -30.47
CA PHE A 70 0.01 10.52 -30.07
C PHE A 70 1.50 10.53 -30.45
#